data_AF-A0A953C6D3-F1
#
_entry.id   AF-A0A953C6D3-F1
#
_cell.length_a   1.000
_cell.length_b   1.000
_cell.length_c   1.000
_cell.angle_alpha   90.00
_cell.angle_beta   90.00
_cell.angle_gamma   90.00
#
_symmetry.space_group_name_H-M   'P 1'
#
loop_
_entity.id
_entity.type
_entity.pdbx_description
1 polymer ?
#
loop_
_entity_poly.entity_id
_entity_poly.type
_entity_poly.pdbx_seq_one_letter_code
_entity_poly.pdbx_strand_id
1 'polypeptide(L)' 'MRYQSVMVSLGMIAFLAACGSSERQADRAQERAYEAQERVAEQRLDLVDKYQKCVKNAGSDQAKADACESYLKAAEALK' A
#
# COMPACT_ATOMS: atom_id res chain seq x y z
N MET A 1 27.34 -24.01 -39.30
CA MET A 1 27.50 -23.72 -37.85
C MET A 1 27.34 -22.24 -37.51
N ARG A 2 28.05 -21.28 -38.14
CA ARG A 2 27.90 -19.84 -37.84
C ARG A 2 26.45 -19.31 -38.00
N TYR A 3 25.72 -19.74 -39.03
CA TYR A 3 24.31 -19.34 -39.23
C TYR A 3 23.35 -19.91 -38.17
N GLN A 4 23.61 -21.12 -37.67
CA GLN A 4 22.77 -21.79 -36.69
C GLN A 4 22.89 -21.11 -35.32
N SER A 5 24.11 -20.69 -34.94
CA SER A 5 24.35 -19.89 -33.73
C SER A 5 23.73 -18.49 -33.81
N VAL A 6 23.67 -17.88 -35.00
CA VAL A 6 23.06 -16.54 -35.21
C VAL A 6 21.53 -16.59 -35.13
N MET A 7 20.90 -17.65 -35.63
CA MET A 7 19.44 -17.80 -35.52
C MET A 7 18.98 -18.02 -34.08
N VAL A 8 19.74 -18.79 -33.29
CA VAL A 8 19.42 -19.07 -31.88
C VAL A 8 19.54 -17.80 -31.04
N SER A 9 20.55 -16.97 -31.28
CA SER A 9 20.72 -15.70 -30.55
C SER A 9 19.64 -14.67 -30.90
N LEU A 10 19.20 -14.57 -32.16
CA LEU A 10 18.08 -13.70 -32.53
C LEU A 10 16.75 -14.13 -31.89
N GLY A 11 16.49 -15.44 -31.80
CA GLY A 11 15.28 -15.98 -31.16
C GLY A 11 15.20 -15.65 -29.67
N MET A 12 16.35 -15.66 -28.97
CA MET A 12 16.40 -15.39 -27.52
C MET A 12 16.14 -13.91 -27.21
N ILE A 13 16.62 -12.98 -28.06
CA ILE A 13 16.38 -11.54 -27.90
C ILE A 13 14.91 -11.19 -28.13
N ALA A 14 14.24 -11.85 -29.08
CA ALA A 14 12.81 -11.67 -29.33
C ALA A 14 11.94 -12.16 -28.17
N PHE A 15 12.37 -13.23 -27.46
CA PHE A 15 11.65 -13.75 -26.29
C PHE A 15 11.73 -12.81 -25.08
N LEU A 16 12.86 -12.13 -24.88
CA LEU A 16 13.04 -11.16 -23.80
C LEU A 16 12.22 -9.87 -24.00
N ALA A 17 12.03 -9.44 -25.25
CA ALA A 17 11.21 -8.25 -25.57
C ALA A 17 9.70 -8.47 -25.34
N ALA A 18 9.22 -9.72 -25.39
CA ALA A 18 7.81 -10.04 -25.13
C ALA A 18 7.42 -9.92 -23.64
N CYS A 19 8.38 -10.04 -22.72
CA CYS A 19 8.16 -9.87 -21.27
C CYS A 19 8.11 -8.40 -20.81
N GLY A 20 8.42 -7.40 -21.66
CA GLY A 20 8.38 -5.98 -21.28
C GLY A 20 6.97 -5.36 -21.26
N SER A 21 5.97 -6.07 -21.78
CA SER A 21 4.58 -5.58 -21.81
C SER A 21 3.90 -5.57 -20.43
N SER A 22 4.45 -6.30 -19.45
CA SER A 22 3.99 -6.30 -18.06
C SER A 22 4.44 -5.08 -17.24
N GLU A 23 5.44 -4.31 -17.69
CA GLU A 23 5.95 -3.16 -16.90
C GLU A 23 4.89 -2.05 -16.77
N ARG A 24 4.18 -1.69 -17.85
CA ARG A 24 3.12 -0.66 -17.78
C ARG A 24 1.88 -1.07 -16.99
N GLN A 25 1.58 -2.37 -16.91
CA GLN A 25 0.49 -2.88 -16.07
C GLN A 25 0.94 -3.03 -14.62
N ALA A 26 2.20 -3.40 -14.38
CA ALA A 26 2.80 -3.42 -13.05
C ALA A 26 2.87 -2.02 -12.45
N ASP A 27 3.26 -1.00 -13.22
CA ASP A 27 3.30 0.40 -12.76
C ASP A 27 1.92 0.90 -12.31
N ARG A 28 0.87 0.64 -13.11
CA ARG A 28 -0.51 1.03 -12.75
C ARG A 28 -1.05 0.23 -11.57
N ALA A 29 -0.70 -1.04 -11.45
CA ALA A 29 -1.08 -1.86 -10.31
C ALA A 29 -0.36 -1.39 -9.03
N GLN A 30 0.91 -1.02 -9.15
CA GLN A 30 1.73 -0.48 -8.08
C GLN A 30 1.23 0.89 -7.62
N GLU A 31 0.89 1.78 -8.55
CA GLU A 31 0.32 3.11 -8.26
C GLU A 31 -1.00 2.99 -7.49
N ARG A 32 -1.93 2.12 -7.93
CA ARG A 32 -3.18 1.86 -7.21
C ARG A 32 -2.97 1.24 -5.83
N ALA A 33 -1.99 0.35 -5.70
CA ALA A 33 -1.64 -0.25 -4.42
C ALA A 33 -1.00 0.77 -3.47
N TYR A 34 -0.27 1.75 -4.01
CA TYR A 34 0.31 2.85 -3.25
C TYR A 34 -0.77 3.81 -2.77
N GLU A 35 -1.68 4.24 -3.64
CA GLU A 35 -2.83 5.09 -3.26
C GLU A 35 -3.73 4.42 -2.22
N ALA A 36 -3.95 3.11 -2.34
CA ALA A 36 -4.72 2.36 -1.36
C ALA A 36 -4.03 2.35 0.01
N GLN A 37 -2.71 2.12 0.03
CA GLN A 37 -1.92 2.16 1.27
C GLN A 37 -1.86 3.57 1.87
N GLU A 38 -1.74 4.59 1.04
CA GLU A 38 -1.73 6.00 1.46
C GLU A 38 -3.07 6.37 2.11
N ARG A 39 -4.20 6.05 1.48
CA ARG A 39 -5.53 6.29 2.07
C ARG A 39 -5.72 5.57 3.40
N VAL A 40 -5.26 4.32 3.51
CA VAL A 40 -5.33 3.57 4.77
C VAL A 40 -4.44 4.20 5.84
N ALA A 41 -3.24 4.67 5.47
CA ALA A 41 -2.34 5.36 6.38
C ALA A 41 -2.94 6.71 6.86
N GLU A 42 -3.50 7.51 5.95
CA GLU A 42 -4.19 8.75 6.30
C GLU A 42 -5.36 8.51 7.25
N GLN A 43 -6.20 7.51 6.97
CA GLN A 43 -7.30 7.17 7.87
C GLN A 43 -6.79 6.74 9.25
N ARG A 44 -5.73 5.92 9.32
CA ARG A 44 -5.10 5.55 10.59
C ARG A 44 -4.63 6.78 11.38
N LEU A 45 -4.00 7.74 10.71
CA LEU A 45 -3.55 8.98 11.33
C LEU A 45 -4.72 9.83 11.85
N ASP A 46 -5.81 9.96 11.08
CA ASP A 46 -7.02 10.68 11.51
C ASP A 46 -7.66 10.04 12.75
N LEU A 47 -7.73 8.71 12.81
CA LEU A 47 -8.25 8.02 13.99
C LEU A 47 -7.36 8.19 15.22
N VAL A 48 -6.03 8.19 15.06
CA VAL A 48 -5.09 8.48 16.15
C VAL A 48 -5.21 9.93 16.64
N ASP A 49 -5.40 10.89 15.73
CA ASP A 49 -5.63 12.30 16.08
C ASP A 49 -6.97 12.47 16.83
N LYS A 50 -8.04 11.81 16.38
CA LYS A 50 -9.33 11.76 17.08
C LYS A 50 -9.19 11.15 18.48
N TYR A 51 -8.41 10.08 18.63
CA TYR A 51 -8.09 9.50 19.93
C TYR A 51 -7.38 10.52 20.84
N GLN A 52 -6.32 11.18 20.37
CA GLN A 52 -5.59 12.17 21.16
C GLN A 52 -6.48 13.34 21.59
N LYS A 53 -7.32 13.86 20.68
CA LYS A 53 -8.30 14.91 21.00
C LYS A 53 -9.33 14.44 22.01
N CYS A 54 -9.84 13.21 21.86
CA CYS A 54 -10.79 12.62 22.78
C CYS A 54 -10.20 12.48 24.19
N VAL A 55 -9.00 11.92 24.33
CA VAL A 55 -8.30 11.79 25.63
C VAL A 55 -8.02 13.15 26.26
N LYS A 56 -7.58 14.12 25.45
CA LYS A 56 -7.38 15.50 25.93
C LYS A 56 -8.66 16.13 26.46
N ASN A 57 -9.80 15.87 25.82
CA ASN A 57 -11.11 16.35 26.24
C ASN A 57 -11.67 15.57 27.45
N ALA A 58 -11.32 14.29 27.59
CA ALA A 58 -11.67 13.46 28.73
C ALA A 58 -10.99 13.97 30.02
N GLY A 59 -9.77 14.51 29.91
CA GLY A 59 -9.03 15.05 31.05
C GLY A 59 -8.75 13.95 32.08
N SER A 60 -9.27 14.12 33.30
CA SER A 60 -9.11 13.15 34.40
C SER A 60 -10.25 12.13 34.51
N ASP A 61 -11.25 12.21 33.62
CA ASP A 61 -12.41 11.31 33.62
C ASP A 61 -12.06 9.99 32.90
N GLN A 62 -11.77 8.95 33.70
CA GLN A 62 -11.39 7.64 33.20
C GLN A 62 -12.48 7.02 32.30
N ALA A 63 -13.76 7.16 32.65
CA ALA A 63 -14.84 6.58 31.85
C ALA A 63 -14.91 7.21 30.44
N LYS A 64 -14.59 8.51 30.32
CA LYS A 64 -14.48 9.19 29.02
C LYS A 64 -13.21 8.79 28.28
N ALA A 65 -12.09 8.61 28.98
CA ALA A 65 -10.84 8.15 28.36
C ALA A 65 -10.99 6.72 27.79
N ASP A 66 -11.67 5.83 28.51
CA ASP A 66 -11.93 4.46 28.06
C ASP A 66 -12.83 4.42 26.81
N ALA A 67 -13.80 5.35 26.71
CA ALA A 67 -14.62 5.49 25.50
C ALA A 67 -13.78 5.90 24.26
N CYS A 68 -12.65 6.61 24.46
CA CYS A 68 -11.76 6.99 23.37
C CYS A 68 -11.03 5.79 22.75
N GLU A 69 -10.86 4.66 23.45
CA GLU A 69 -10.21 3.47 22.91
C GLU A 69 -10.88 2.92 21.64
N SER A 70 -12.16 3.23 21.44
CA SER A 70 -12.88 2.87 20.21
C SER A 70 -12.20 3.40 18.94
N TYR A 71 -11.57 4.58 18.99
CA TYR A 71 -10.82 5.15 17.88
C TYR A 71 -9.52 4.37 17.61
N LEU A 72 -8.82 3.90 18.65
CA LEU A 72 -7.63 3.06 18.48
C LEU A 72 -8.00 1.70 17.87
N LYS A 73 -9.06 1.05 18.37
CA LYS A 73 -9.55 -0.23 17.83
C LYS A 73 -9.94 -0.11 16.36
N ALA A 74 -10.60 0.98 15.99
CA ALA A 74 -10.94 1.24 14.60
C ALA A 74 -9.70 1.52 13.73
N ALA A 75 -8.64 2.15 14.26
CA ALA A 75 -7.38 2.34 13.53
C ALA A 75 -6.63 1.02 13.30
N GLU A 76 -6.66 0.13 14.29
CA GLU A 76 -6.05 -1.22 14.20
C GLU A 76 -6.76 -2.10 13.17
N ALA A 77 -8.08 -1.97 13.05
CA ALA A 77 -8.91 -2.73 12.12
C ALA A 77 -8.70 -2.37 10.64
N LEU A 78 -8.08 -1.23 10.32
CA LEU A 78 -7.76 -0.78 8.95
C LEU A 78 -6.50 -1.48 8.40
N LYS A 79 -6.37 -2.80 8.58
CA LYS A 79 -5.22 -3.62 8.16
C LYS A 79 -5.42 -4.18 6.76
#